data_AF-A0A3D3XIH3-F1
#
_entry.id   AF-A0A3D3XIH3-F1
#
_cell.length_a   1.000
_cell.length_b   1.000
_cell.length_c   1.000
_cell.angle_alpha   90.00
_cell.angle_beta   90.00
_cell.angle_gamma   90.00
#
_symmetry.space_group_name_H-M   'P 1'
#
loop_
_entity.id
_entity.type
_entity.pdbx_description
1 polymer ?
#
loop_
_entity_poly.entity_id
_entity_poly.type
_entity_poly.pdbx_seq_one_letter_code
_entity_poly.pdbx_strand_id
1 'polypeptide(L)' 'AAAAIRLGEQDAYAGKTIVVVLPDLAERYLSSVMFNDVPTGIIEQPVAV' A
#
# COMPACT_ATOMS: atom_id res chain seq x y z
N ALA A 1 3.86 3.51 -6.05
CA ALA A 1 3.27 4.58 -6.88
C ALA A 1 3.70 6.01 -6.51
N ALA A 2 4.12 6.30 -5.27
CA ALA A 2 4.37 7.68 -4.82
C ALA A 2 5.28 8.54 -5.71
N ALA A 3 6.33 7.98 -6.31
CA ALA A 3 7.19 8.71 -7.25
C ALA A 3 6.45 9.11 -8.55
N ALA A 4 5.61 8.22 -9.10
CA ALA A 4 4.82 8.51 -10.29
C ALA A 4 3.83 9.65 -10.06
N ILE A 5 3.23 9.74 -8.87
CA ILE A 5 2.34 10.85 -8.49
C ILE A 5 3.11 12.17 -8.52
N ARG A 6 4.26 12.24 -7.86
CA ARG A 6 5.11 13.45 -7.85
C ARG A 6 5.59 13.88 -9.23
N LEU A 7 5.83 12.93 -10.14
CA LEU A 7 6.15 13.24 -11.53
C LEU A 7 4.93 13.77 -12.28
N GLY A 8 3.74 13.23 -12.03
CA GLY A 8 2.48 13.67 -12.64
C GLY A 8 2.06 15.08 -12.23
N GLU A 9 2.52 15.57 -11.07
CA GLU A 9 2.28 16.94 -10.59
C GLU A 9 3.15 18.01 -11.29
N GLN A 10 4.17 17.60 -12.07
CA GLN A 10 5.06 18.53 -12.77
C GLN A 10 4.50 18.89 -14.15
N ASP A 11 4.54 20.18 -14.50
CA ASP A 11 4.05 20.72 -15.78
C ASP A 11 4.63 19.99 -17.02
N ALA A 12 5.88 19.55 -16.94
CA ALA A 12 6.56 18.82 -18.02
C ALA A 12 5.89 17.48 -18.39
N TYR A 13 5.05 16.94 -17.50
CA TYR A 13 4.31 15.70 -17.68
C TYR A 13 2.79 15.90 -17.80
N ALA A 14 2.31 17.16 -17.87
CA ALA A 14 0.89 17.45 -18.06
C ALA A 14 0.34 16.76 -19.32
N GLY A 15 -0.78 16.05 -19.17
CA GLY A 15 -1.43 15.29 -20.24
C GLY A 15 -0.72 14.00 -20.67
N LYS A 16 0.41 13.62 -20.05
CA LYS A 16 1.12 12.37 -20.33
C LYS A 16 0.60 11.24 -19.43
N THR A 17 0.65 10.02 -19.94
CA THR A 17 0.34 8.82 -19.15
C THR A 17 1.62 8.25 -18.55
N ILE A 18 1.67 8.13 -17.22
CA ILE A 18 2.80 7.52 -16.49
C ILE A 18 2.43 6.08 -16.16
N VAL A 19 3.22 5.12 -16.68
CA VAL A 19 3.07 3.69 -16.37
C VAL A 19 4.01 3.33 -15.21
N VAL A 20 3.48 2.66 -14.19
CA VAL A 20 4.25 2.24 -13.00
C VAL A 20 4.01 0.77 -12.69
N VAL A 21 5.08 0.09 -12.26
CA VAL A 21 5.02 -1.30 -11.80
C VAL A 21 4.79 -1.33 -10.30
N LEU A 22 3.87 -2.18 -9.87
CA LEU A 22 3.80 -2.66 -8.48
C LEU A 22 4.48 -4.04 -8.45
N PRO A 23 5.61 -4.20 -7.75
CA PRO A 23 6.48 -5.37 -7.91
C PRO A 23 5.87 -6.65 -7.35
N ASP A 24 5.06 -6.55 -6.29
CA ASP A 24 4.43 -7.69 -5.64
C ASP A 24 3.22 -7.27 -4.79
N LEU A 25 2.51 -8.27 -4.23
CA LEU A 25 1.31 -8.09 -3.42
C LEU A 25 1.65 -7.82 -1.95
N ALA A 26 0.81 -7.04 -1.29
CA ALA A 26 1.03 -6.61 0.10
C ALA A 26 1.00 -7.76 1.13
N GLU A 27 0.38 -8.90 0.83
CA GLU A 27 0.26 -10.05 1.74
C GLU A 27 1.62 -10.57 2.23
N ARG A 28 2.67 -10.51 1.39
CA ARG A 28 4.03 -10.89 1.78
C ARG A 28 4.57 -10.05 2.94
N TYR A 29 4.03 -8.85 3.13
CA TYR A 29 4.52 -7.86 4.09
C TYR A 29 3.68 -7.76 5.37
N LEU A 30 2.74 -8.68 5.61
CA LEU A 30 1.87 -8.68 6.80
C LEU A 30 2.64 -8.60 8.13
N SER A 31 3.84 -9.20 8.21
CA SER A 31 4.68 -9.17 9.41
C SER A 31 5.69 -8.02 9.44
N SER A 32 5.57 -7.03 8.55
CA SER A 32 6.48 -5.89 8.44
C SER A 32 5.86 -4.60 8.99
N VAL A 33 6.67 -3.55 9.07
CA VAL A 33 6.23 -2.20 9.45
C VAL A 33 5.06 -1.66 8.61
N MET A 34 4.85 -2.18 7.39
CA MET A 34 3.75 -1.78 6.52
C MET A 34 2.37 -2.03 7.16
N PHE A 35 2.26 -3.02 8.04
CA PHE A 35 1.01 -3.43 8.68
C PHE A 35 0.98 -3.20 10.21
N ASN A 36 1.97 -2.49 10.76
CA ASN A 36 2.10 -2.30 12.21
C ASN A 36 0.88 -1.61 12.85
N ASP A 37 0.26 -0.69 12.12
CA ASP A 37 -0.87 0.11 12.61
C ASP A 37 -2.20 -0.31 11.98
N VAL A 38 -2.24 -1.47 11.31
CA VAL A 38 -3.47 -2.03 10.76
C VAL A 38 -4.27 -2.66 11.90
N PRO A 39 -5.54 -2.25 12.14
CA PRO A 39 -6.36 -2.83 13.20
C PRO A 39 -6.53 -4.34 13.01
N THR A 40 -6.21 -5.12 14.05
CA THR A 40 -6.28 -6.59 14.05
C THR A 40 -7.66 -7.14 14.46
N GLY A 41 -8.59 -6.26 14.85
CA GLY A 41 -9.87 -6.60 15.45
C GLY A 41 -10.93 -7.06 14.46
N ILE A 42 -10.80 -8.29 13.93
CA ILE A 42 -11.92 -9.01 13.28
C ILE A 42 -12.07 -10.43 13.86
N ILE A 43 -11.18 -10.85 14.77
CA ILE A 43 -11.23 -12.16 15.42
C ILE A 43 -11.54 -11.94 16.89
N GLU A 44 -12.76 -12.27 17.33
CA GLU A 44 -13.04 -12.43 18.75
C GLU A 44 -12.14 -13.54 19.29
N GLN A 45 -11.43 -13.28 20.40
CA GLN A 45 -10.65 -14.34 21.04
C GLN A 45 -11.60 -15.48 21.42
N PRO A 46 -11.23 -16.75 21.18
CA PRO A 46 -12.04 -17.87 21.59
C PRO A 46 -12.24 -17.78 23.11
N VAL A 47 -13.52 -17.77 23.53
CA VAL A 47 -13.87 -17.82 24.95
C VAL A 47 -13.29 -19.11 25.51
N ALA A 48 -12.45 -19.01 26.54
CA ALA A 48 -11.96 -20.18 27.25
C ALA A 48 -13.17 -20.92 27.86
N VAL A 49 -13.42 -22.13 27.35
CA VAL A 49 -14.42 -23.07 27.89
C VAL A 49 -13.78 -23.90 28.98
#